data_AF-A0A933FD75-F1
#
_entry.id   AF-A0A933FD75-F1
#
_cell.length_a   1.000
_cell.length_b   1.000
_cell.length_c   1.000
_cell.angle_alpha   90.00
_cell.angle_beta   90.00
_cell.angle_gamma   90.00
#
_symmetry.space_group_name_H-M   'P 1'
#
loop_
_entity.id
_entity.type
_entity.pdbx_description
1 polymer ?
#
loop_
_entity_poly.entity_id
_entity_poly.type
_entity_poly.pdbx_seq_one_letter_code
_entity_poly.pdbx_strand_id
1 'polypeptide(L)' 'MSAALLALLLLVPAPLVGQTLRYPVTTKVDVAEDYHGTMVPDAYRWLEDTNSEETRAWIAAQNEVTFGYLSN' A
#
# COMPACT_ATOMS: atom_id res chain seq x y z
N MET A 1 -27.25 -35.10 41.64
CA MET A 1 -26.56 -33.80 41.59
C MET A 1 -25.21 -34.01 40.94
N SER A 2 -25.05 -33.64 39.67
CA SER A 2 -23.76 -33.21 39.13
C SER A 2 -24.06 -32.61 37.76
N ALA A 3 -23.97 -31.29 37.70
CA ALA A 3 -24.38 -30.48 36.58
C ALA A 3 -23.56 -30.83 35.34
N ALA A 4 -24.25 -31.16 34.25
CA ALA A 4 -23.70 -31.15 32.92
C ALA A 4 -23.26 -29.70 32.60
N LEU A 5 -21.99 -29.40 32.83
CA LEU A 5 -21.43 -28.11 32.47
C LEU A 5 -20.98 -28.18 31.01
N LEU A 6 -21.89 -27.79 30.12
CA LEU A 6 -21.58 -27.36 28.77
C LEU A 6 -20.53 -26.24 28.85
N ALA A 7 -19.26 -26.58 28.65
CA ALA A 7 -18.26 -25.59 28.24
C ALA A 7 -18.06 -25.77 26.73
N LEU A 8 -19.08 -25.38 25.96
CA LEU A 8 -18.88 -25.01 24.57
C LEU A 8 -17.98 -23.76 24.60
N LEU A 9 -16.68 -23.99 24.52
CA LEU A 9 -15.68 -22.95 24.34
C LEU A 9 -16.04 -22.21 23.05
N LEU A 10 -16.65 -21.03 23.21
CA LEU A 10 -16.90 -20.09 22.13
C LEU A 10 -15.58 -19.83 21.40
N LEU A 11 -15.42 -20.43 20.23
CA LEU A 11 -14.48 -19.97 19.23
C LEU A 11 -15.00 -18.62 18.73
N VAL A 12 -14.69 -17.55 19.46
CA VAL A 12 -14.87 -16.19 18.94
C VAL A 12 -13.83 -16.05 17.83
N PRO A 13 -14.22 -15.94 16.55
CA PRO A 13 -13.25 -15.63 15.52
C PRO A 13 -12.73 -14.22 15.84
N ALA A 14 -11.44 -14.12 16.16
CA ALA A 14 -10.79 -12.81 16.22
C ALA A 14 -11.05 -12.13 14.87
N PRO A 15 -11.55 -10.88 14.84
CA PRO A 15 -11.67 -10.19 13.57
C PRO A 15 -10.28 -10.14 12.95
N LEU A 16 -10.16 -10.57 11.69
CA LEU A 16 -8.97 -10.35 10.87
C LEU A 16 -8.91 -8.85 10.58
N VAL A 17 -8.51 -8.07 11.58
CA VAL A 17 -8.26 -6.64 11.42
C VAL A 17 -6.88 -6.52 10.79
N GLY A 18 -6.86 -6.52 9.45
CA GLY A 18 -5.68 -6.07 8.72
C GLY A 18 -5.42 -4.59 9.01
N GLN A 19 -4.16 -4.17 9.06
CA GLN A 19 -3.83 -2.76 9.18
C GLN A 19 -4.40 -1.98 8.00
N THR A 20 -5.03 -0.85 8.29
CA THR A 20 -5.50 0.08 7.24
C THR A 20 -4.31 0.91 6.76
N LEU A 21 -3.89 0.69 5.52
CA LEU A 21 -2.82 1.46 4.88
C LEU A 21 -3.38 2.69 4.18
N ARG A 22 -2.71 3.84 4.34
CA ARG A 22 -2.97 5.06 3.59
C ARG A 22 -1.78 5.34 2.69
N TYR A 23 -1.93 5.10 1.40
CA TYR A 23 -0.86 5.34 0.43
C TYR A 23 -0.72 6.84 0.13
N PRO A 24 0.51 7.34 -0.08
CA PRO A 24 0.71 8.70 -0.53
C PRO A 24 0.16 8.88 -1.95
N VAL A 25 -0.25 10.11 -2.26
CA VAL A 25 -0.67 10.48 -3.61
C VAL A 25 0.56 10.50 -4.51
N THR A 26 0.50 9.81 -5.65
CA THR A 26 1.54 9.86 -6.70
C THR A 26 1.03 10.71 -7.84
N THR A 27 1.75 11.78 -8.17
CA THR A 27 1.44 12.64 -9.32
C THR A 27 1.47 11.83 -10.62
N LYS A 28 0.46 12.04 -11.46
CA LYS A 28 0.44 11.54 -12.85
C LYS A 28 0.73 12.72 -13.78
N VAL A 29 1.67 12.51 -14.69
CA VAL A 29 1.97 13.46 -15.77
C VAL A 29 1.51 12.91 -17.11
N ASP A 30 1.20 13.79 -18.06
CA ASP A 30 0.81 13.38 -19.41
C ASP A 30 2.05 13.21 -20.29
N VAL A 31 2.73 12.07 -20.10
CA VAL A 31 3.86 11.64 -20.93
C VAL A 31 3.42 10.38 -21.66
N ALA A 32 3.56 10.39 -22.99
CA ALA A 32 3.31 9.22 -23.83
C ALA A 32 4.26 9.23 -25.03
N GLU A 33 4.65 8.05 -25.48
CA GLU A 33 5.56 7.84 -26.61
C GLU A 33 4.92 6.94 -27.66
N ASP A 34 5.22 7.18 -28.93
CA ASP A 34 4.76 6.34 -30.03
C ASP A 34 5.74 5.18 -30.26
N TYR A 35 5.25 3.96 -30.08
CA TYR A 35 5.94 2.73 -30.46
C TYR A 35 5.20 2.07 -31.63
N HIS A 36 5.75 2.23 -32.84
CA HIS A 36 5.24 1.58 -34.07
C HIS A 36 3.76 1.90 -34.38
N GLY A 37 3.34 3.15 -34.17
CA GLY A 37 1.98 3.63 -34.34
C GLY A 37 1.09 3.44 -33.10
N THR A 38 1.64 2.97 -31.98
CA THR A 38 0.92 2.77 -30.72
C THR A 38 1.39 3.75 -29.67
N MET A 39 0.50 4.64 -29.21
CA MET A 39 0.80 5.54 -28.09
C MET A 39 0.85 4.75 -26.76
N VAL A 40 1.98 4.82 -26.05
CA VAL A 40 2.20 4.18 -24.76
C VAL A 40 2.37 5.25 -23.69
N PRO A 41 1.41 5.40 -22.75
CA PRO A 41 1.50 6.38 -21.67
C PRO A 41 2.45 5.91 -20.56
N ASP A 42 3.25 6.84 -20.06
CA ASP A 42 4.17 6.65 -18.94
C ASP A 42 4.00 7.75 -17.90
N ALA A 43 2.86 7.68 -17.19
CA ALA A 43 2.43 8.73 -16.29
C ALA A 43 3.35 8.96 -15.07
N TYR A 44 4.32 8.08 -14.85
CA TYR A 44 5.24 8.13 -13.70
C TYR A 44 6.70 8.25 -14.12
N ARG A 45 6.98 8.62 -15.38
CA ARG A 45 8.33 8.88 -15.91
C ARG A 45 9.20 9.75 -14.99
N TRP A 46 8.59 10.70 -14.28
CA TRP A 46 9.28 11.58 -13.34
C TRP A 46 9.98 10.84 -12.18
N LEU A 47 9.51 9.64 -11.81
CA LEU A 47 10.16 8.79 -10.79
C LEU A 47 11.50 8.19 -11.26
N GLU A 48 11.81 8.23 -12.56
CA GLU A 48 13.09 7.75 -13.09
C GLU A 48 14.27 8.64 -12.69
N ASP A 49 14.02 9.94 -12.43
CA ASP A 49 15.04 10.82 -11.84
C ASP A 49 15.09 10.62 -10.32
N THR A 50 15.93 9.70 -9.87
CA THR A 50 16.16 9.43 -8.45
C THR A 50 16.86 10.59 -7.72
N ASN A 51 17.42 11.55 -8.46
CA ASN A 51 18.08 12.73 -7.89
C ASN A 51 17.15 13.94 -7.77
N SER A 52 15.90 13.85 -8.23
CA SER A 52 14.93 14.92 -8.07
C SER A 52 14.48 15.05 -6.61
N GLU A 53 14.07 16.26 -6.22
CA GLU A 53 13.46 16.49 -4.90
C GLU A 53 12.11 15.77 -4.78
N GLU A 54 11.32 15.77 -5.86
CA GLU A 54 10.00 15.12 -5.91
C GLU A 54 10.11 13.61 -5.68
N THR A 55 11.05 12.93 -6.37
CA THR A 55 11.24 11.48 -6.25
C THR A 55 11.73 11.11 -4.85
N ARG A 56 12.64 11.91 -4.27
CA ARG A 56 13.08 11.71 -2.88
C ARG A 56 11.93 11.87 -1.89
N ALA A 57 11.09 12.89 -2.05
CA ALA A 57 9.92 13.11 -1.19
C ALA A 57 8.91 11.95 -1.31
N TRP A 58 8.67 11.46 -2.54
CA TRP A 58 7.81 10.31 -2.77
C TRP A 58 8.35 9.02 -2.13
N ILE A 59 9.65 8.75 -2.28
CA ILE A 59 10.31 7.61 -1.63
C ILE A 59 10.16 7.69 -0.10
N ALA A 60 10.37 8.87 0.49
CA ALA A 60 10.21 9.06 1.93
C ALA A 60 8.78 8.75 2.38
N ALA A 61 7.76 9.25 1.68
CA ALA A 61 6.36 8.99 2.01
C ALA A 61 5.97 7.52 1.85
N GLN A 62 6.51 6.81 0.85
CA GLN A 62 6.28 5.36 0.70
C GLN A 62 6.98 4.55 1.81
N ASN A 63 8.17 4.98 2.23
CA ASN A 63 8.88 4.39 3.35
C ASN A 63 8.10 4.55 4.66
N GLU A 64 7.45 5.68 4.89
CA GLU A 64 6.58 5.88 6.08
C GLU A 64 5.46 4.84 6.15
N VAL A 65 4.79 4.55 5.03
CA VAL A 65 3.76 3.50 4.96
C VAL A 65 4.36 2.13 5.26
N THR A 66 5.49 1.83 4.64
CA THR A 66 6.15 0.51 4.75
C THR A 66 6.64 0.26 6.17
N PHE A 67 7.40 1.19 6.74
CA PHE A 67 7.92 1.04 8.10
C PHE A 67 6.80 1.14 9.15
N GLY A 68 5.74 1.91 8.90
CA GLY A 68 4.54 1.88 9.72
C GLY A 68 3.88 0.49 9.75
N TYR A 69 3.82 -0.18 8.61
CA TYR A 69 3.29 -1.54 8.53
C TYR A 69 4.16 -2.57 9.27
N LEU A 70 5.48 -2.51 9.06
CA LEU A 70 6.44 -3.47 9.63
C LEU A 70 6.66 -3.29 11.14
N SER A 71 6.31 -2.13 11.70
CA SER A 71 6.48 -1.84 13.13
C SER A 71 5.34 -2.37 14.01
N ASN A 72 4.35 -3.03 13.43
CA ASN A 72 3.13 -3.50 14.09
C ASN A 72 3.09 -5.02 14.24
#